data_AF-A0A562HZS1-F1
#
_entry.id   AF-A0A562HZS1-F1
#
_cell.length_a   1.000
_cell.length_b   1.000
_cell.length_c   1.000
_cell.angle_alpha   90.00
_cell.angle_beta   90.00
_cell.angle_gamma   90.00
#
_symmetry.space_group_name_H-M   'P 1'
#
loop_
_entity.id
_entity.type
_entity.pdbx_description
1 polymer ?
#
loop_
_entity_poly.entity_id
_entity_poly.type
_entity_poly.pdbx_seq_one_letter_code
_entity_poly.pdbx_strand_id
1 'polypeptide(L)'
;MSKQNSVHPEQADTENPEWTDEDFKQAVPASDMLASIFGTQVAQKMLQEEASEPQQTVRVSSEVVAAFRIRQGQDWEAQINKVLKEWLKQHPAESGRQR
;
A
#
# COMPACT_ATOMS: atom_id res chain seq x y z
N MET A 1 -22.92 -28.61 -16.92
CA MET A 1 -23.69 -27.41 -16.51
C MET A 1 -22.73 -26.24 -16.45
N SER A 2 -22.54 -25.55 -17.57
CA SER A 2 -21.71 -24.34 -17.63
C SER A 2 -22.65 -23.14 -17.58
N LYS A 3 -22.61 -22.37 -16.49
CA LYS A 3 -23.36 -21.12 -16.41
C LYS A 3 -22.61 -20.09 -17.25
N GLN A 4 -23.15 -19.78 -18.43
CA GLN A 4 -22.74 -18.64 -19.23
C GLN A 4 -23.07 -17.37 -18.42
N ASN A 5 -22.06 -16.59 -18.06
CA ASN A 5 -22.25 -15.26 -17.48
C ASN A 5 -22.65 -14.30 -18.61
N SER A 6 -23.95 -14.07 -18.79
CA SER A 6 -24.46 -13.10 -19.76
C SER A 6 -24.18 -11.69 -19.26
N VAL A 7 -23.14 -11.05 -19.78
CA VAL A 7 -23.03 -9.59 -19.73
C VAL A 7 -24.07 -9.07 -20.71
N HIS A 8 -25.08 -8.34 -20.22
CA HIS A 8 -26.12 -7.73 -21.06
C HIS A 8 -25.66 -6.32 -21.48
N PRO A 9 -25.24 -6.10 -22.73
CA PRO A 9 -24.71 -4.81 -23.19
C PRO A 9 -25.79 -3.73 -23.40
N GLU A 10 -27.08 -4.06 -23.28
CA GLU A 10 -28.20 -3.15 -23.62
C GLU A 10 -28.69 -2.28 -22.46
N GLN A 11 -27.98 -2.29 -21.32
CA GLN A 11 -28.28 -1.41 -20.19
C GLN A 11 -27.03 -0.58 -19.90
N ALA A 12 -26.78 0.42 -20.75
CA ALA A 12 -25.94 1.54 -20.33
C ALA A 12 -26.58 2.09 -19.05
N ASP A 13 -25.84 2.03 -17.94
CA ASP A 13 -26.27 2.62 -16.69
C ASP A 13 -26.35 4.14 -16.92
N THR A 14 -27.56 4.71 -16.83
CA THR A 14 -27.76 6.15 -17.02
C THR A 14 -26.93 6.97 -16.02
N GLU A 15 -26.59 6.40 -14.85
CA GLU A 15 -25.75 7.05 -13.84
C GLU A 15 -24.24 6.85 -14.10
N ASN A 16 -23.86 5.86 -14.90
CA ASN A 16 -22.47 5.57 -15.25
C ASN A 16 -22.36 5.17 -16.73
N PRO A 17 -22.55 6.13 -17.66
CA PRO A 17 -22.43 5.88 -19.08
C PRO A 17 -20.99 5.47 -19.43
N GLU A 18 -20.85 4.74 -20.54
CA GLU A 18 -19.53 4.43 -21.09
C GLU A 18 -18.79 5.73 -21.44
N TRP A 19 -17.53 5.83 -21.03
CA TRP A 19 -16.71 6.99 -21.36
C TRP A 19 -16.34 7.00 -22.84
N THR A 20 -16.59 8.13 -23.49
CA THR A 20 -16.26 8.40 -24.88
C THR A 20 -14.91 9.10 -25.01
N ASP A 21 -14.36 9.17 -26.23
CA ASP A 21 -13.14 9.94 -26.51
C ASP A 21 -13.30 11.44 -26.18
N GLU A 22 -14.52 11.97 -26.17
CA GLU A 22 -14.80 13.35 -25.78
C GLU A 22 -14.69 13.53 -24.26
N ASP A 23 -15.10 12.54 -23.48
CA ASP A 23 -14.96 12.54 -22.02
C ASP A 23 -13.48 12.53 -21.61
N PHE A 24 -12.65 11.74 -22.31
CA PHE A 24 -11.20 11.71 -22.07
C PHE A 24 -10.51 13.03 -22.41
N LYS A 25 -11.02 13.82 -23.37
CA LYS A 25 -10.47 15.14 -23.69
C LYS A 25 -10.74 16.18 -22.61
N GLN A 26 -11.82 15.98 -21.84
CA GLN A 26 -12.18 16.84 -20.71
C GLN A 26 -11.60 16.35 -19.39
N ALA A 27 -11.01 15.16 -19.35
CA ALA A 27 -10.42 14.60 -18.16
C ALA A 27 -9.22 15.45 -17.68
N VAL A 28 -9.18 15.69 -16.38
CA VAL A 28 -8.12 16.44 -15.70
C VAL A 28 -7.25 15.48 -14.87
N PRO A 29 -5.95 15.79 -14.69
CA PRO A 29 -5.07 14.96 -13.88
C PRO A 29 -5.59 14.76 -12.46
N ALA A 30 -5.37 13.56 -11.90
CA ALA A 30 -5.73 13.25 -10.53
C ALA A 30 -5.08 14.22 -9.51
N SER A 31 -3.87 14.72 -9.81
CA SER A 31 -3.21 15.75 -9.01
C SER A 31 -4.04 17.01 -8.83
N ASP A 32 -4.66 17.46 -9.91
CA ASP A 32 -5.35 18.74 -9.96
C ASP A 32 -6.75 18.58 -9.37
N MET A 33 -7.43 17.47 -9.70
CA MET A 33 -8.71 17.09 -9.11
C MET A 33 -8.63 16.88 -7.61
N LEU A 34 -7.70 16.07 -7.13
CA LEU A 34 -7.58 15.76 -5.70
C LEU A 34 -7.17 17.01 -4.91
N ALA A 35 -6.31 17.86 -5.46
CA ALA A 35 -5.95 19.13 -4.82
C ALA A 35 -7.16 20.07 -4.72
N SER A 36 -8.05 20.09 -5.72
CA SER A 36 -9.27 20.89 -5.67
C SER A 36 -10.29 20.38 -4.65
N ILE A 37 -10.40 19.06 -4.46
CA ILE A 37 -11.40 18.46 -3.56
C ILE A 37 -10.92 18.45 -2.10
N PHE A 38 -9.66 18.07 -1.88
CA PHE A 38 -9.11 17.77 -0.55
C PHE A 38 -8.03 18.74 -0.08
N GLY A 39 -7.62 19.68 -0.94
CA GLY A 39 -6.49 20.57 -0.69
C GLY A 39 -5.14 19.91 -1.01
N THR A 40 -4.14 20.75 -1.30
CA THR A 40 -2.83 20.32 -1.82
C THR A 40 -2.10 19.33 -0.91
N GLN A 41 -2.18 19.51 0.41
CA GLN A 41 -1.45 18.67 1.36
C GLN A 41 -2.01 17.24 1.43
N VAL A 42 -3.33 17.10 1.43
CA VAL A 42 -3.98 15.78 1.45
C VAL A 42 -3.82 15.09 0.10
N ALA A 43 -3.99 15.84 -1.00
CA ALA A 43 -3.79 15.32 -2.36
C ALA A 43 -2.37 14.79 -2.55
N GLN A 44 -1.33 15.51 -2.09
CA GLN A 44 0.05 15.04 -2.15
C GLN A 44 0.25 13.75 -1.37
N LYS A 45 -0.39 13.58 -0.21
CA LYS A 45 -0.29 12.34 0.56
C LYS A 45 -0.99 11.17 -0.15
N MET A 46 -2.13 11.41 -0.79
CA MET A 46 -2.86 10.38 -1.54
C MET A 46 -2.15 9.95 -2.83
N LEU A 47 -1.41 10.87 -3.46
CA LEU A 47 -0.64 10.63 -4.67
C LEU A 47 0.78 10.13 -4.40
N GLN A 48 1.23 10.19 -3.14
CA GLN A 48 2.47 9.55 -2.75
C GLN A 48 2.28 8.05 -2.88
N GLU A 49 3.08 7.43 -3.75
CA GLU A 49 3.34 6.00 -3.66
C GLU A 49 3.90 5.76 -2.25
N GLU A 50 3.17 5.02 -1.43
CA GLU A 50 3.71 4.50 -0.18
C GLU A 50 4.95 3.71 -0.56
N ALA A 51 6.12 4.31 -0.36
CA ALA A 51 7.41 3.72 -0.67
C ALA A 51 7.53 2.45 0.16
N SER A 52 7.09 1.34 -0.43
CA SER A 52 7.08 0.06 0.23
C SER A 52 8.53 -0.37 0.30
N GLU A 53 9.08 -0.45 1.52
CA GLU A 53 10.41 -1.04 1.71
C GLU A 53 10.44 -2.39 0.97
N PRO A 54 11.48 -2.67 0.16
CA PRO A 54 11.53 -3.92 -0.58
C PRO A 54 11.48 -5.09 0.40
N GLN A 55 10.66 -6.10 0.08
CA GLN A 55 10.53 -7.26 0.96
C GLN A 55 11.88 -7.96 1.11
N GLN A 56 12.32 -8.15 2.36
CA GLN A 56 13.55 -8.86 2.68
C GLN A 56 13.24 -10.14 3.45
N THR A 57 13.89 -11.25 3.05
CA THR A 57 13.75 -12.53 3.74
C THR A 57 14.88 -12.70 4.76
N VAL A 58 14.53 -12.74 6.03
CA VAL A 58 15.46 -13.03 7.14
C VAL A 58 15.03 -14.30 7.86
N ARG A 59 16.00 -15.11 8.31
CA ARG A 59 15.72 -16.29 9.12
C ARG A 59 15.51 -15.88 10.58
N VAL A 60 14.34 -16.20 11.12
CA VAL A 60 13.98 -16.00 12.52
C VAL A 60 13.49 -17.33 13.08
N SER A 61 13.78 -17.61 14.35
CA SER A 61 13.25 -18.80 15.04
C SER A 61 11.71 -18.82 15.00
N SER A 62 11.14 -20.01 14.78
CA SER A 62 9.69 -20.22 14.74
C SER A 62 9.00 -19.82 16.06
N GLU A 63 9.67 -20.03 17.20
CA GLU A 63 9.18 -19.63 18.52
C GLU A 63 8.98 -18.11 18.64
N VAL A 64 9.95 -17.34 18.13
CA VAL A 64 9.90 -15.88 18.14
C VAL A 64 8.75 -15.39 17.27
N VAL A 65 8.62 -15.92 16.05
CA VAL A 65 7.51 -15.56 15.15
C VAL A 65 6.15 -15.89 15.78
N ALA A 66 6.02 -17.06 16.41
CA ALA A 66 4.78 -17.46 17.08
C ALA A 66 4.41 -16.50 18.23
N ALA A 67 5.39 -16.11 19.06
CA ALA A 67 5.17 -15.18 20.17
C ALA A 67 4.65 -13.81 19.71
N PHE A 68 5.21 -13.27 18.62
CA PHE A 68 4.76 -11.98 18.07
C PHE A 68 3.38 -12.08 17.41
N ARG A 69 3.11 -13.16 16.66
CA ARG A 69 1.79 -13.39 16.04
C ARG A 69 0.66 -13.45 17.07
N ILE A 70 0.88 -14.17 18.18
CA ILE A 70 -0.12 -14.31 19.25
C ILE A 70 -0.40 -12.97 19.92
N ARG A 71 0.64 -12.14 20.13
CA ARG A 71 0.50 -10.89 20.89
C ARG A 71 -0.09 -9.73 20.09
N GLN A 72 0.07 -9.70 18.77
CA GLN A 72 -0.21 -8.48 17.97
C GLN A 72 -1.05 -8.68 16.72
N GLY A 73 -1.32 -9.92 16.28
CA GLY A 73 -2.20 -10.16 15.13
C GLY A 73 -1.55 -9.76 13.81
N GLN A 74 -2.25 -8.94 13.00
CA GLN A 74 -1.94 -8.68 11.59
C GLN A 74 -0.61 -7.91 11.37
N ASP A 75 -0.16 -7.12 12.34
CA ASP A 75 1.02 -6.24 12.22
C ASP A 75 2.29 -6.79 12.89
N TRP A 76 2.33 -8.09 13.17
CA TRP A 76 3.43 -8.72 13.93
C TRP A 76 4.82 -8.54 13.28
N GLU A 77 4.90 -8.46 11.95
CA GLU A 77 6.15 -8.23 11.22
C GLU A 77 6.65 -6.79 11.41
N ALA A 78 5.76 -5.80 11.32
CA ALA A 78 6.08 -4.40 11.53
C ALA A 78 6.65 -4.15 12.94
N GLN A 79 6.16 -4.88 13.94
CA GLN A 79 6.71 -4.79 15.28
C GLN A 79 8.08 -5.45 15.42
N ILE A 80 8.31 -6.60 14.81
CA ILE A 80 9.67 -7.19 14.80
C ILE A 80 10.64 -6.14 14.25
N ASN A 81 10.30 -5.49 13.13
CA ASN A 81 11.09 -4.41 12.56
C ASN A 81 11.29 -3.25 13.55
N LYS A 82 10.23 -2.80 14.23
CA LYS A 82 10.30 -1.74 15.25
C LYS A 82 11.22 -2.08 16.41
N VAL A 83 11.14 -3.30 16.93
CA VAL A 83 11.99 -3.78 18.05
C VAL A 83 13.45 -3.84 17.60
N LEU A 84 13.73 -4.33 16.39
CA LEU A 84 15.09 -4.35 15.84
C LEU A 84 15.65 -2.93 15.66
N LYS A 85 14.86 -2.01 15.12
CA LYS A 85 15.24 -0.59 14.99
C LYS A 85 15.55 0.04 16.35
N GLU A 86 14.74 -0.26 17.37
CA GLU A 86 14.95 0.26 18.72
C GLU A 86 16.21 -0.33 19.38
N TRP A 87 16.44 -1.64 19.19
CA TRP A 87 17.65 -2.30 19.65
C TRP A 87 18.92 -1.67 19.05
N LEU A 88 18.90 -1.35 17.75
CA LEU A 88 20.01 -0.69 17.04
C LEU A 88 20.29 0.75 17.53
N LYS A 89 19.29 1.48 18.02
CA LYS A 89 19.53 2.81 18.61
C LYS A 89 20.29 2.71 19.94
N GLN A 90 19.99 1.67 20.71
CA GLN A 90 20.60 1.40 22.01
C GLN A 90 21.98 0.73 21.86
N HIS A 91 22.17 0.00 20.77
CA HIS A 91 23.42 -0.65 20.38
C HIS A 91 23.83 -0.10 19.01
N PRO A 92 24.21 1.19 18.93
CA PRO A 92 24.70 1.74 17.68
C PRO A 92 25.87 0.87 17.25
N ALA A 93 25.82 0.39 16.00
CA ALA A 93 26.90 -0.41 15.46
C ALA A 93 28.20 0.37 15.68
N GLU A 94 29.13 -0.21 16.45
CA GLU A 94 30.49 0.30 16.49
C GLU A 94 30.95 0.35 15.04
N SER A 95 31.02 1.55 14.49
CA SER A 95 31.37 1.77 13.10
C SER A 95 32.82 1.35 12.95
N GLY A 96 33.08 0.12 12.52
CA GLY A 96 34.46 -0.31 12.34
C GLY A 96 34.63 -1.77 12.02
N ARG A 97 35.19 -2.02 10.83
CA ARG A 97 36.00 -3.20 10.46
C ARG A 97 35.39 -4.55 10.83
N GLN A 98 34.94 -5.25 9.80
CA GLN A 98 35.41 -6.60 9.59
C GLN A 98 35.48 -6.89 8.08
N ARG A 99 36.73 -6.82 7.60
CA ARG A 99 37.38 -7.47 6.44
C ARG A 99 36.62 -7.63 5.14
#